data_AF-A0A7D9CWW6-F1
#
_entry.id   AF-A0A7D9CWW6-F1
#
_cell.length_a   1.000
_cell.length_b   1.000
_cell.length_c   1.000
_cell.angle_alpha   90.00
_cell.angle_beta   90.00
_cell.angle_gamma   90.00
#
_symmetry.space_group_name_H-M   'P 1'
#
loop_
_entity.id
_entity.type
_entity.pdbx_description
1 polymer ?
#
loop_
_entity_poly.entity_id
_entity_poly.type
_entity_poly.pdbx_seq_one_letter_code
_entity_poly.pdbx_strand_id
1 'polypeptide(L)'
;MGFKLTRSQFELAKFTLYLMIPISIMYYVGIDTDKKLDVPGFWPDPDTLNKVPKEKYQIQAELARMRAAKVEKRKRLEEKARELGITPESVNKKDDE
;
A
#
# COMPACT_ATOMS: atom_id res chain seq x y z
N MET A 1 13.38 35.18 -47.81
CA MET A 1 14.22 33.96 -47.84
C MET A 1 13.49 32.91 -47.02
N GLY A 2 12.78 31.99 -47.68
CA GLY A 2 11.96 30.97 -46.98
C GLY A 2 12.78 29.73 -46.68
N PHE A 3 12.87 29.33 -45.41
CA PHE A 3 13.47 28.06 -45.03
C PHE A 3 12.62 26.91 -45.58
N LYS A 4 13.11 26.24 -46.63
CA LYS A 4 12.52 25.00 -47.11
C LYS A 4 13.13 23.85 -46.33
N LEU A 5 12.40 23.32 -45.34
CA LEU A 5 12.79 22.08 -44.69
C LEU A 5 12.53 20.88 -45.60
N THR A 6 13.51 19.98 -45.70
CA THR A 6 13.41 18.74 -46.46
C THR A 6 12.85 17.61 -45.60
N ARG A 7 12.25 16.60 -46.24
CA ARG A 7 11.75 15.41 -45.53
C ARG A 7 12.82 14.75 -44.67
N SER A 8 14.05 14.63 -45.19
CA SER A 8 15.17 14.04 -44.46
C SER A 8 15.55 14.82 -43.20
N GLN A 9 15.42 16.15 -43.22
CA GLN A 9 15.64 16.97 -42.02
C GLN A 9 14.58 16.69 -40.94
N PHE A 10 13.31 16.46 -41.33
CA PHE A 10 12.27 16.04 -40.38
C PHE A 10 12.50 14.62 -39.84
N GLU A 11 12.94 13.69 -40.67
CA GLU A 11 13.29 12.34 -40.20
C GLU A 11 14.45 12.38 -39.20
N LEU A 12 15.48 13.19 -39.47
CA LEU A 12 16.60 13.39 -38.55
C LEU A 12 16.13 14.04 -37.23
N ALA A 13 15.28 15.07 -37.30
CA ALA A 13 14.74 15.71 -36.10
C ALA A 13 13.92 14.75 -35.25
N LYS A 14 13.07 13.90 -35.86
CA LYS A 14 12.31 12.85 -35.16
C LYS A 14 13.24 11.84 -34.50
N PHE A 15 14.26 11.38 -35.22
CA PHE A 15 15.25 10.45 -34.67
C PHE A 15 15.97 11.04 -33.47
N THR A 16 16.46 12.28 -33.57
CA THR A 16 17.11 12.99 -32.46
C THR A 16 16.15 13.16 -31.29
N LEU A 17 14.90 13.53 -31.52
CA LEU A 17 13.90 13.67 -30.47
C LEU A 17 13.67 12.34 -29.73
N TYR A 18 13.47 11.25 -30.48
CA TYR A 18 13.22 9.92 -29.91
C TYR A 18 14.42 9.35 -29.17
N LEU A 19 15.64 9.71 -29.56
CA LEU A 19 16.85 9.32 -28.84
C LEU A 19 17.07 10.19 -27.59
N MET A 20 16.97 11.51 -27.74
CA MET A 20 17.35 12.45 -26.68
C MET A 20 16.31 12.56 -25.58
N ILE A 21 15.01 12.46 -25.87
CA ILE A 21 13.96 12.53 -24.84
C ILE A 21 14.14 11.47 -23.74
N PRO A 22 14.17 10.16 -24.04
CA PRO A 22 14.27 9.14 -22.99
C PRO A 22 15.59 9.23 -22.23
N ILE A 23 16.71 9.53 -22.92
CA ILE A 23 18.02 9.73 -22.28
C ILE A 23 17.97 10.92 -21.33
N SER A 24 17.35 12.03 -21.73
CA SER A 24 17.22 13.23 -20.91
C SER A 24 16.32 12.99 -19.70
N ILE A 25 15.21 12.26 -19.86
CA ILE A 25 14.33 11.89 -18.75
C ILE A 25 15.07 10.98 -17.76
N MET A 26 15.82 9.98 -18.26
CA MET A 26 16.65 9.12 -17.41
C MET A 26 17.77 9.90 -16.73
N TYR A 27 18.37 10.90 -17.37
CA TYR A 27 19.38 11.74 -16.73
C TYR A 27 18.78 12.66 -15.66
N TYR A 28 17.62 13.27 -15.95
CA TYR A 28 16.94 14.19 -15.05
C TYR A 28 16.34 13.47 -13.85
N VAL A 29 15.59 12.39 -14.06
CA VAL A 29 14.93 11.64 -12.99
C VAL A 29 15.92 10.65 -12.36
N GLY A 30 16.56 9.82 -13.19
CA GLY A 30 17.54 8.83 -12.75
C GLY A 30 16.92 7.72 -11.91
N ILE A 31 17.69 7.26 -10.93
CA ILE A 31 17.27 6.24 -9.95
C ILE A 31 16.51 6.84 -8.75
N ASP A 32 16.63 8.15 -8.53
CA ASP A 32 16.02 8.87 -7.40
C ASP A 32 14.61 9.39 -7.77
N THR A 33 13.79 8.53 -8.35
CA THR A 33 12.39 8.84 -8.70
C THR A 33 11.60 9.25 -7.46
N ASP A 34 11.83 8.55 -6.35
CA ASP A 34 11.14 8.75 -5.08
C ASP A 34 11.27 10.20 -4.58
N LYS A 35 12.48 10.77 -4.58
CA LYS A 35 12.70 12.15 -4.11
C LYS A 35 12.23 13.23 -5.08
N LYS A 36 12.37 12.98 -6.39
CA LYS A 36 12.11 14.01 -7.42
C LYS A 36 10.64 14.07 -7.82
N LEU A 37 9.93 12.97 -7.67
CA LEU A 37 8.50 12.85 -7.97
C LEU A 37 7.66 12.70 -6.69
N ASP A 38 8.27 12.94 -5.51
CA ASP A 38 7.52 12.92 -4.25
C ASP A 38 6.45 14.01 -4.27
N VAL A 39 5.27 13.65 -3.79
CA VAL A 39 4.17 14.59 -3.64
C VAL A 39 4.06 14.91 -2.16
N PRO A 40 4.22 16.20 -1.76
CA PRO A 40 4.18 16.58 -0.36
C PRO A 40 2.88 16.12 0.31
N GLY A 41 3.00 15.32 1.37
CA GLY A 41 1.86 14.79 2.13
C GLY A 41 1.13 13.63 1.46
N PHE A 42 1.71 12.97 0.45
CA PHE A 42 1.15 11.76 -0.14
C PHE A 42 1.10 10.60 0.87
N TRP A 43 2.21 10.40 1.60
CA TRP A 43 2.27 9.39 2.65
C TRP A 43 1.85 9.98 4.00
N PRO A 44 1.03 9.26 4.79
CA PRO A 44 0.76 9.65 6.17
C PRO A 44 2.07 9.64 6.96
N ASP A 45 2.17 10.55 7.92
CA ASP A 45 3.36 10.69 8.76
C ASP A 45 3.74 9.32 9.37
N PRO A 46 4.98 8.84 9.18
CA PRO A 46 5.42 7.56 9.73
C PRO A 46 5.31 7.49 11.26
N ASP A 47 5.26 8.63 11.96
CA ASP A 47 5.02 8.67 13.40
C ASP A 47 3.56 8.42 13.78
N THR A 48 2.62 8.71 12.89
CA THR A 48 1.19 8.42 13.06
C THR A 48 0.86 6.96 12.73
N LEU A 49 1.74 6.25 12.01
CA LEU A 49 1.52 4.86 11.64
C LEU A 49 1.74 3.90 12.82
N ASN A 50 1.01 2.79 12.81
CA ASN A 50 1.24 1.69 13.75
C ASN A 50 2.65 1.12 13.54
N LYS A 51 3.56 1.41 14.48
CA LYS A 51 4.94 0.92 14.42
C LYS A 51 4.99 -0.54 14.85
N VAL A 52 5.39 -1.42 13.93
CA VAL A 52 5.60 -2.83 14.25
C VAL A 52 6.78 -2.96 15.22
N PRO A 53 6.62 -3.66 16.35
CA PRO A 53 7.72 -3.91 17.28
C PRO A 53 8.86 -4.65 16.58
N LYS A 54 10.08 -4.10 16.61
CA LYS A 54 11.26 -4.69 15.95
C LYS A 54 12.04 -5.62 16.88
N GLU A 55 12.04 -5.31 18.17
CA GLU A 55 12.82 -6.04 19.18
C GLU A 55 12.07 -7.27 19.71
N LYS A 56 12.80 -8.37 19.95
CA LYS A 56 12.22 -9.66 20.37
C LYS A 56 11.37 -9.56 21.65
N TYR A 57 11.82 -8.78 22.64
CA TYR A 57 11.08 -8.61 23.90
C TYR A 57 9.76 -7.84 23.70
N GLN A 58 9.76 -6.83 22.82
CA GLN A 58 8.56 -6.06 22.49
C GLN A 58 7.54 -6.92 21.74
N ILE A 59 8.02 -7.77 20.82
CA ILE A 59 7.20 -8.73 20.09
C ILE A 59 6.51 -9.70 21.05
N GLN A 60 7.23 -10.23 22.04
CA GLN A 60 6.67 -11.14 23.05
C GLN A 60 5.61 -10.45 23.91
N ALA A 61 5.85 -9.20 24.32
CA ALA A 61 4.89 -8.42 25.10
C ALA A 61 3.60 -8.15 24.30
N GLU A 62 3.71 -7.71 23.04
CA GLU A 62 2.55 -7.46 22.19
C GLU A 62 1.80 -8.76 21.87
N LEU A 63 2.51 -9.88 21.70
CA LEU A 63 1.89 -11.19 21.52
C LEU A 63 1.10 -11.63 22.76
N ALA A 64 1.63 -11.41 23.96
CA ALA A 64 0.93 -11.70 25.21
C ALA A 64 -0.35 -10.84 25.34
N ARG A 65 -0.24 -9.54 25.03
CA ARG A 65 -1.39 -8.61 24.96
C ARG A 65 -2.45 -9.10 23.98
N MET A 66 -2.05 -9.47 22.77
CA MET A 66 -2.98 -9.99 21.74
C MET A 66 -3.69 -11.28 22.18
N ARG A 67 -2.98 -12.19 22.86
CA ARG A 67 -3.59 -13.43 23.39
C ARG A 67 -4.62 -13.13 24.47
N ALA A 68 -4.32 -12.22 25.40
CA ALA A 68 -5.26 -11.81 26.44
C ALA A 68 -6.52 -11.17 25.83
N ALA A 69 -6.37 -10.25 24.87
CA ALA A 69 -7.49 -9.61 24.19
C ALA A 69 -8.36 -10.61 23.43
N LYS A 70 -7.76 -11.65 22.81
CA LYS A 70 -8.50 -12.73 22.15
C LYS A 70 -9.34 -13.52 23.14
N VAL A 71 -8.79 -13.89 24.30
CA VAL A 71 -9.52 -14.64 25.34
C VAL A 71 -10.69 -13.82 25.87
N GLU A 72 -10.49 -12.54 26.18
CA GLU A 72 -11.56 -11.65 26.65
C GLU A 72 -12.65 -11.49 25.58
N LYS A 73 -12.27 -11.27 24.32
CA LYS A 73 -13.23 -11.19 23.22
C LYS A 73 -14.05 -12.47 23.10
N ARG A 74 -13.41 -13.64 23.24
CA ARG A 74 -14.10 -14.94 23.19
C ARG A 74 -15.13 -15.08 24.32
N LYS A 75 -14.75 -14.74 25.56
CA LYS A 75 -15.66 -14.74 26.72
C LYS A 75 -16.86 -13.82 26.51
N ARG A 76 -16.63 -12.58 26.07
CA ARG A 76 -17.71 -11.62 25.77
C ARG A 76 -18.66 -12.12 24.68
N LEU A 77 -18.14 -12.81 23.66
CA LEU A 77 -18.96 -13.39 22.61
C LEU A 77 -19.76 -14.59 23.11
N GLU A 78 -19.17 -15.45 23.96
CA GLU A 78 -19.86 -16.59 24.60
C GLU A 78 -20.98 -16.12 25.53
N GLU A 79 -20.75 -15.06 26.33
CA GLU A 79 -21.76 -14.44 27.19
C GLU A 79 -22.92 -13.88 26.36
N LYS A 80 -22.62 -13.10 25.31
CA LYS A 80 -23.64 -12.57 24.39
C LYS A 80 -24.41 -13.68 23.67
N ALA A 81 -23.74 -14.76 23.27
CA ALA A 81 -24.41 -15.90 22.63
C ALA A 81 -25.38 -16.61 23.59
N ARG A 82 -25.02 -16.72 24.87
CA ARG A 82 -25.89 -17.27 25.93
C ARG A 82 -27.10 -16.36 26.18
N GLU A 83 -26.91 -15.05 26.27
CA GLU A 83 -28.00 -14.08 26.44
C GLU A 83 -28.99 -14.11 25.27
N LEU A 84 -28.49 -14.26 24.04
CA LEU A 84 -29.30 -14.35 22.83
C LEU A 84 -29.90 -15.74 22.58
N GLY A 85 -29.63 -16.73 23.44
CA GLY A 85 -30.16 -18.09 23.31
C GLY A 85 -29.68 -18.83 22.05
N ILE A 86 -28.58 -18.40 21.44
CA ILE A 86 -28.02 -18.99 20.21
C ILE A 86 -27.31 -20.29 20.59
N THR A 87 -27.99 -21.42 20.42
CA THR A 87 -27.38 -22.76 20.48
C THR A 87 -26.71 -23.08 19.14
N PRO A 88 -25.65 -23.91 19.12
CA PRO A 88 -25.00 -24.33 17.87
C PRO A 88 -25.98 -24.97 16.85
N GLU A 89 -27.09 -25.53 17.33
CA GLU A 89 -28.18 -26.08 16.51
C GLU A 89 -28.95 -25.02 15.69
N SER A 90 -28.99 -23.76 16.15
CA SER A 90 -29.71 -22.67 15.48
C SER A 90 -28.95 -22.04 14.31
N VAL A 91 -27.64 -22.30 14.21
CA VAL A 91 -26.78 -21.83 13.11
C VAL A 91 -26.84 -22.81 11.93
N ASN A 92 -26.80 -24.12 12.20
CA ASN A 92 -26.90 -25.15 11.16
C ASN A 92 -28.19 -25.07 10.33
N LYS A 93 -29.30 -24.59 10.92
CA LYS A 93 -30.61 -24.55 10.25
C LYS A 93 -30.78 -23.38 9.27
N LYS A 94 -29.89 -22.38 9.27
CA LYS A 94 -29.97 -21.20 8.38
C LYS A 94 -29.15 -21.32 7.10
N ASP A 95 -28.23 -22.28 7.06
CA ASP A 95 -27.37 -22.52 5.89
C ASP A 95 -27.94 -23.62 4.96
N ASP A 96 -29.01 -24.29 5.37
CA ASP A 96 -29.70 -25.39 4.66
C ASP A 96 -31.05 -24.97 4.01
N GLU A 97 -31.39 -23.67 3.99
CA GLU A 97 -32.59 -23.09 3.32
C GLU A 97 -32.18 -22.03 2.28
#